data_AF-A0AAX2DPM3-F1
#
_entry.id   AF-A0AAX2DPM3-F1
#
_cell.length_a   1.000
_cell.length_b   1.000
_cell.length_c   1.000
_cell.angle_alpha   90.00
_cell.angle_beta   90.00
_cell.angle_gamma   90.00
#
_symmetry.space_group_name_H-M   'P 1'
#
loop_
_entity.id
_entity.type
_entity.pdbx_description
1 polymer ?
#
loop_
_entity_poly.entity_id
_entity_poly.type
_entity_poly.pdbx_seq_one_letter_code
_entity_poly.pdbx_strand_id
1 'polypeptide(L)'
;MEKSGFVADPIYGEIKNEIMTNTLENGEEVDIDDIMKRFQVSKRVAFGALHCLHKSGMLCENNGGKSFSVAIKNEAEHREKSRLKLAFFHLNYAVQKLQDQDAEVCATCLRKELVYIKLAVADQNTDVFIEHVKNFYTCMIHYTEMPAMEKNIDTLTKLLQKMKVKNEKLFFDAFIMDITKALEELVDHLEAREFEECHLVIQKFYDKNISILFS
;
A
#
# COMPACT_ATOMS: atom_id res chain seq x y z
N MET A 1 16.08 -28.22 -9.34
CA MET A 1 15.18 -27.48 -8.43
C MET A 1 15.91 -26.24 -7.98
N GLU A 2 15.67 -25.11 -8.63
CA GLU A 2 16.41 -23.87 -8.38
C GLU A 2 15.89 -23.15 -7.13
N LYS A 3 16.84 -22.82 -6.24
CA LYS A 3 16.68 -22.06 -5.00
C LYS A 3 16.50 -20.56 -5.28
N SER A 4 15.47 -20.18 -6.04
CA SER A 4 15.25 -18.78 -6.45
C SER A 4 14.88 -17.83 -5.30
N GLY A 5 14.46 -18.34 -4.14
CA GLY A 5 14.10 -17.52 -2.98
C GLY A 5 15.29 -16.98 -2.17
N PHE A 6 16.49 -17.59 -2.27
CA PHE A 6 17.60 -17.29 -1.35
C PHE A 6 18.51 -16.12 -1.78
N VAL A 7 18.46 -15.67 -3.04
CA VAL A 7 19.36 -14.64 -3.59
C VAL A 7 18.71 -13.26 -3.69
N ALA A 8 17.37 -13.19 -3.66
CA ALA A 8 16.66 -11.92 -3.61
C ALA A 8 16.84 -11.19 -2.27
N ASP A 9 16.99 -11.92 -1.16
CA ASP A 9 17.15 -11.35 0.18
C ASP A 9 18.49 -10.60 0.37
N PRO A 10 19.66 -11.11 -0.09
CA PRO A 10 20.90 -10.34 -0.12
C PRO A 10 20.81 -9.06 -0.94
N ILE A 11 20.25 -9.13 -2.16
CA ILE A 11 20.08 -7.95 -3.04
C ILE A 11 19.20 -6.91 -2.35
N TYR A 12 18.06 -7.35 -1.78
CA TYR A 12 17.16 -6.48 -1.03
C TYR A 12 17.87 -5.81 0.16
N GLY A 13 18.60 -6.59 0.96
CA GLY A 13 19.25 -6.09 2.17
C GLY A 13 20.34 -5.06 1.88
N GLU A 14 21.15 -5.31 0.85
CA GLU A 14 22.27 -4.46 0.48
C GLU A 14 21.82 -3.14 -0.18
N ILE A 15 20.89 -3.20 -1.14
CA ILE A 15 20.33 -1.99 -1.76
C ILE A 15 19.53 -1.16 -0.75
N LYS A 16 18.76 -1.81 0.13
CA LYS A 16 18.12 -1.12 1.25
C LYS A 16 19.16 -0.38 2.09
N ASN A 17 20.26 -1.05 2.45
CA ASN A 17 21.29 -0.45 3.30
C ASN A 17 21.92 0.77 2.62
N GLU A 18 22.22 0.69 1.33
CA GLU A 18 22.77 1.82 0.55
C GLU A 18 21.85 3.02 0.51
N ILE A 19 20.54 2.79 0.36
CA ILE A 19 19.56 3.87 0.44
C ILE A 19 19.51 4.44 1.87
N MET A 20 19.60 3.60 2.91
CA MET A 20 19.58 4.06 4.31
C MET A 20 20.85 4.84 4.69
N THR A 21 21.99 4.54 4.07
CA THR A 21 23.26 5.22 4.29
C THR A 21 23.49 6.39 3.33
N ASN A 22 22.50 6.74 2.49
CA ASN A 22 22.59 7.75 1.42
C ASN A 22 23.76 7.51 0.45
N THR A 23 24.13 6.24 0.25
CA THR A 23 25.06 5.84 -0.81
C THR A 23 24.36 5.85 -2.17
N LEU A 24 23.06 5.52 -2.17
CA LEU A 24 22.15 5.76 -3.29
C LEU A 24 21.21 6.91 -2.91
N GLU A 25 21.20 7.97 -3.71
CA GLU A 25 20.39 9.17 -3.46
C GLU A 25 18.97 9.04 -4.04
N ASN A 26 18.01 9.79 -3.50
CA ASN A 26 16.65 9.81 -4.05
C ASN A 26 16.65 10.31 -5.50
N GLY A 27 15.98 9.56 -6.37
CA GLY A 27 15.91 9.80 -7.81
C GLY A 27 17.04 9.15 -8.59
N GLU A 28 18.08 8.63 -7.92
CA GLU A 28 19.17 7.91 -8.57
C GLU A 28 18.66 6.63 -9.23
N GLU A 29 19.10 6.38 -10.47
CA GLU A 29 18.73 5.19 -11.23
C GLU A 29 19.54 3.98 -10.76
N VAL A 30 18.86 2.86 -10.51
CA VAL A 30 19.48 1.60 -10.11
C VAL A 30 19.75 0.77 -11.36
N ASP A 31 21.02 0.71 -11.76
CA ASP A 31 21.45 -0.03 -12.96
C ASP A 31 21.37 -1.55 -12.73
N ILE A 32 20.52 -2.20 -13.52
CA ILE A 32 20.29 -3.64 -13.46
C ILE A 32 21.54 -4.42 -13.85
N ASP A 33 22.35 -3.91 -14.80
CA ASP A 33 23.57 -4.56 -15.22
C ASP A 33 24.65 -4.51 -14.12
N ASP A 34 24.64 -3.47 -13.28
CA ASP A 34 25.49 -3.40 -12.08
C ASP A 34 25.06 -4.44 -11.03
N ILE A 35 23.75 -4.53 -10.74
CA ILE A 35 23.21 -5.56 -9.82
C ILE A 35 23.55 -6.97 -10.30
N MET A 36 23.42 -7.24 -11.60
CA MET A 36 23.78 -8.55 -12.16
C MET A 36 25.25 -8.89 -11.93
N LYS A 37 26.15 -7.93 -12.13
CA LYS A 37 27.60 -8.11 -11.95
C LYS A 37 27.97 -8.26 -10.48
N ARG A 38 27.47 -7.37 -9.62
CA ARG A 38 27.77 -7.33 -8.18
C ARG A 38 27.34 -8.60 -7.46
N PHE A 39 26.12 -9.07 -7.76
CA PHE A 39 25.54 -10.25 -7.10
C PHE A 39 25.75 -11.56 -7.88
N GLN A 40 26.37 -11.50 -9.07
CA GLN A 40 26.60 -12.64 -9.97
C GLN A 40 25.30 -13.41 -10.26
N VAL A 41 24.24 -12.69 -10.61
CA VAL A 41 22.91 -13.24 -10.86
C VAL A 41 22.44 -13.05 -12.29
N SER A 42 21.50 -13.88 -12.72
CA SER A 42 20.81 -13.66 -13.98
C SER A 42 19.98 -12.38 -13.96
N LYS A 43 19.77 -11.78 -15.14
CA LYS A 43 18.89 -10.62 -15.33
C LYS A 43 17.52 -10.82 -14.71
N ARG A 44 16.94 -12.02 -14.84
CA ARG A 44 15.63 -12.36 -14.27
C ARG A 44 15.61 -12.24 -12.74
N VAL A 45 16.67 -12.69 -12.07
CA VAL A 45 16.77 -12.63 -10.61
C VAL A 45 17.00 -11.20 -10.14
N ALA A 46 17.88 -10.44 -10.81
CA ALA A 46 18.09 -9.02 -10.54
C ALA A 46 16.79 -8.21 -10.69
N PHE A 47 16.08 -8.38 -11.81
CA PHE A 47 14.76 -7.77 -12.03
C PHE A 47 13.76 -8.16 -10.96
N GLY A 48 13.69 -9.44 -10.58
CA GLY A 48 12.80 -9.91 -9.53
C GLY A 48 13.05 -9.22 -8.18
N ALA A 49 14.32 -9.08 -7.80
CA ALA A 49 14.70 -8.40 -6.56
C ALA A 49 14.37 -6.90 -6.59
N LEU A 50 14.63 -6.21 -7.71
CA LEU A 50 14.28 -4.80 -7.88
C LEU A 50 12.76 -4.59 -7.90
N HIS A 51 11.99 -5.53 -8.47
CA HIS A 51 10.53 -5.50 -8.36
C HIS A 51 10.05 -5.68 -6.92
N CYS A 52 10.72 -6.51 -6.12
CA CYS A 52 10.41 -6.64 -4.69
C CYS A 52 10.68 -5.34 -3.92
N LEU A 53 11.78 -4.64 -4.25
CA LEU A 53 12.10 -3.31 -3.71
C LEU A 53 11.13 -2.22 -4.18
N HIS A 54 10.67 -2.30 -5.43
CA HIS A 54 9.59 -1.45 -5.93
C HIS A 54 8.29 -1.70 -5.16
N LYS A 55 7.89 -2.97 -5.01
CA LYS A 55 6.75 -3.39 -4.20
C LYS A 55 6.92 -3.08 -2.71
N SER A 56 8.10 -2.78 -2.20
CA SER A 56 8.26 -2.29 -0.81
C SER A 56 8.17 -0.76 -0.71
N GLY A 57 8.06 -0.06 -1.85
CA GLY A 57 8.04 1.40 -1.93
C GLY A 57 9.42 2.04 -1.79
N MET A 58 10.50 1.25 -1.91
CA MET A 58 11.87 1.75 -1.88
C MET A 58 12.34 2.26 -3.24
N LEU A 59 11.81 1.69 -4.33
CA LEU A 59 12.11 2.07 -5.70
C LEU A 59 10.84 2.48 -6.46
N CYS A 60 11.00 3.37 -7.43
CA CYS A 60 10.02 3.69 -8.45
C CYS A 60 10.37 2.94 -9.72
N GLU A 61 9.35 2.44 -10.41
CA GLU A 61 9.51 1.78 -11.70
C GLU A 61 9.36 2.82 -12.82
N ASN A 62 10.35 2.86 -13.72
CA ASN A 62 10.43 3.81 -14.81
C ASN A 62 10.30 3.10 -16.17
N ASN A 63 9.92 3.86 -17.21
CA ASN A 63 9.91 3.41 -18.60
C ASN A 63 9.09 2.13 -18.86
N GLY A 64 7.98 1.96 -18.15
CA GLY A 64 7.10 0.79 -18.29
C GLY A 64 7.75 -0.51 -17.81
N GLY A 65 8.51 -0.44 -16.72
CA GLY A 65 9.11 -1.60 -16.06
C GLY A 65 10.46 -2.05 -16.58
N LYS A 66 11.22 -1.10 -17.14
CA LYS A 66 12.54 -1.37 -17.71
C LYS A 66 13.68 -0.84 -16.85
N SER A 67 13.44 0.16 -16.01
CA SER A 67 14.43 0.66 -15.06
C SER A 67 13.79 1.07 -13.75
N PHE A 68 14.61 1.27 -12.72
CA PHE A 68 14.17 1.61 -11.38
C PHE A 68 14.95 2.81 -10.85
N SER A 69 14.33 3.65 -10.04
CA SER A 69 15.02 4.74 -9.33
C SER A 69 14.67 4.76 -7.84
N VAL A 70 15.55 5.30 -7.00
CA VAL A 70 15.32 5.36 -5.55
C VAL A 70 14.15 6.28 -5.23
N ALA A 71 13.20 5.78 -4.44
CA ALA A 71 11.95 6.46 -4.08
C ALA A 71 11.94 7.06 -2.68
N ILE A 72 12.89 6.69 -1.82
CA ILE A 72 12.94 7.09 -0.40
C ILE A 72 14.25 7.79 -0.08
N LYS A 73 14.18 8.77 0.82
CA LYS A 73 15.36 9.54 1.27
C LYS A 73 15.98 9.00 2.55
N ASN A 74 15.19 8.30 3.38
CA ASN A 74 15.65 7.87 4.70
C ASN A 74 14.72 6.82 5.33
N GLU A 75 15.18 6.26 6.45
CA GLU A 75 14.49 5.27 7.27
C GLU A 75 13.14 5.77 7.82
N ALA A 76 13.00 7.07 8.13
CA ALA A 76 11.73 7.60 8.64
C ALA A 76 10.64 7.56 7.56
N GLU A 77 10.99 7.97 6.33
CA GLU A 77 10.11 7.87 5.18
C GLU A 77 9.77 6.40 4.89
N HIS A 78 10.77 5.52 4.80
CA HIS A 78 10.57 4.08 4.62
C HIS A 78 9.61 3.46 5.64
N ARG A 79 9.71 3.85 6.92
CA ARG A 79 8.79 3.40 7.99
C ARG A 79 7.36 3.88 7.76
N GLU A 80 7.18 5.11 7.30
CA GLU A 80 5.85 5.64 6.95
C GLU A 80 5.24 4.85 5.78
N LYS A 81 6.03 4.61 4.72
CA LYS A 81 5.61 3.81 3.55
C LYS A 81 5.24 2.37 3.96
N SER A 82 6.08 1.74 4.77
CA SER A 82 5.88 0.37 5.27
C SER A 82 4.60 0.25 6.11
N ARG A 83 4.26 1.27 6.91
CA ARG A 83 3.03 1.29 7.71
C ARG A 83 1.78 1.36 6.85
N LEU A 84 1.82 2.14 5.76
CA LEU A 84 0.71 2.17 4.82
C LEU A 84 0.53 0.83 4.11
N LYS A 85 1.63 0.23 3.62
CA LYS A 85 1.63 -1.12 3.06
C LYS A 85 1.00 -2.14 4.02
N LEU A 86 1.33 -2.03 5.31
CA LEU A 86 0.80 -2.91 6.33
C LEU A 86 -0.72 -2.74 6.53
N ALA A 87 -1.26 -1.52 6.39
CA ALA A 87 -2.71 -1.30 6.40
C ALA A 87 -3.42 -2.03 5.24
N PHE A 88 -2.81 -2.04 4.05
CA PHE A 88 -3.32 -2.80 2.90
C PHE A 88 -3.27 -4.30 3.09
N PHE A 89 -2.13 -4.80 3.57
CA PHE A 89 -1.97 -6.22 3.88
C PHE A 89 -3.03 -6.69 4.88
N HIS A 90 -3.30 -5.88 5.90
CA HIS A 90 -4.34 -6.18 6.88
C HIS A 90 -5.75 -6.18 6.32
N LEU A 91 -6.10 -5.22 5.47
CA LEU A 91 -7.40 -5.23 4.80
C LEU A 91 -7.55 -6.48 3.92
N ASN A 92 -6.49 -6.85 3.21
CA ASN A 92 -6.46 -8.06 2.40
C ASN A 92 -6.66 -9.33 3.24
N TYR A 93 -5.98 -9.40 4.40
CA TYR A 93 -6.12 -10.50 5.33
C TYR A 93 -7.50 -10.53 6.00
N ALA A 94 -8.12 -9.37 6.24
CA ALA A 94 -9.49 -9.29 6.73
C ALA A 94 -10.47 -9.94 5.74
N VAL A 95 -10.34 -9.62 4.45
CA VAL A 95 -11.12 -10.27 3.38
C VAL A 95 -10.89 -11.79 3.37
N GLN A 96 -9.62 -12.22 3.45
CA GLN A 96 -9.30 -13.65 3.51
C GLN A 96 -9.97 -14.33 4.70
N LYS A 97 -9.94 -13.68 5.88
CA LYS A 97 -10.56 -14.24 7.09
C LYS A 97 -12.08 -14.34 6.97
N LEU A 98 -12.74 -13.37 6.32
CA LEU A 98 -14.17 -13.45 6.02
C LEU A 98 -14.48 -14.64 5.11
N GLN A 99 -13.64 -14.85 4.07
CA GLN A 99 -13.75 -16.00 3.18
C GLN A 99 -13.58 -17.32 3.93
N ASP A 100 -12.51 -17.46 4.72
CA ASP A 100 -12.17 -18.68 5.46
C ASP A 100 -13.23 -19.05 6.51
N GLN A 101 -13.85 -18.03 7.12
CA GLN A 101 -14.87 -18.20 8.16
C GLN A 101 -16.30 -18.26 7.60
N ASP A 102 -16.47 -18.08 6.28
CA ASP A 102 -17.79 -17.88 5.65
C ASP A 102 -18.61 -16.76 6.34
N ALA A 103 -17.91 -15.76 6.89
CA ALA A 103 -18.50 -14.72 7.73
C ALA A 103 -19.03 -13.56 6.88
N GLU A 104 -20.17 -13.00 7.31
CA GLU A 104 -20.77 -11.82 6.68
C GLU A 104 -20.36 -10.54 7.42
N VAL A 105 -20.05 -9.51 6.65
CA VAL A 105 -19.92 -8.13 7.17
C VAL A 105 -21.28 -7.45 7.18
N CYS A 106 -21.47 -6.47 8.06
CA CYS A 106 -22.64 -5.60 7.99
C CYS A 106 -22.53 -4.64 6.80
N ALA A 107 -23.05 -5.07 5.65
CA ALA A 107 -23.16 -4.27 4.41
C ALA A 107 -23.77 -2.89 4.68
N THR A 108 -24.87 -2.82 5.42
CA THR A 108 -25.52 -1.56 5.83
C THR A 108 -24.59 -0.62 6.58
N CYS A 109 -23.74 -1.17 7.46
CA CYS A 109 -22.79 -0.39 8.24
C CYS A 109 -21.69 0.17 7.33
N LEU A 110 -21.12 -0.66 6.44
CA LEU A 110 -20.10 -0.24 5.48
C LEU A 110 -20.64 0.80 4.49
N ARG A 111 -21.86 0.60 3.97
CA ARG A 111 -22.55 1.56 3.09
C ARG A 111 -22.80 2.90 3.77
N LYS A 112 -23.22 2.88 5.04
CA LYS A 112 -23.41 4.09 5.83
C LYS A 112 -22.11 4.90 5.93
N GLU A 113 -20.99 4.24 6.28
CA GLU A 113 -19.69 4.93 6.33
C GLU A 113 -19.25 5.44 4.94
N LEU A 114 -19.50 4.68 3.86
CA LEU A 114 -19.24 5.14 2.50
C LEU A 114 -20.01 6.40 2.12
N VAL A 115 -21.28 6.53 2.54
CA VAL A 115 -22.07 7.75 2.30
C VAL A 115 -21.40 8.95 2.97
N TYR A 116 -20.99 8.82 4.23
CA TYR A 116 -20.30 9.91 4.93
C TYR A 116 -18.93 10.24 4.32
N ILE A 117 -18.17 9.21 3.89
CA ILE A 117 -16.92 9.41 3.15
C ILE A 117 -17.18 10.25 1.89
N LYS A 118 -18.17 9.89 1.08
CA LYS A 118 -18.51 10.61 -0.16
C LYS A 118 -18.97 12.05 0.10
N LEU A 119 -19.77 12.28 1.14
CA LEU A 119 -20.16 13.63 1.55
C LEU A 119 -18.96 14.46 1.98
N ALA A 120 -18.05 13.87 2.76
CA ALA A 120 -16.82 14.54 3.17
C ALA A 120 -15.92 14.91 1.97
N VAL A 121 -15.85 14.06 0.94
CA VAL A 121 -15.19 14.40 -0.33
C VAL A 121 -15.90 15.56 -1.02
N ALA A 122 -17.23 15.53 -1.16
CA ALA A 122 -17.97 16.63 -1.79
C ALA A 122 -17.74 17.98 -1.08
N ASP A 123 -17.68 17.96 0.25
CA ASP A 123 -17.45 19.13 1.10
C ASP A 123 -15.96 19.50 1.28
N GLN A 124 -15.05 18.74 0.65
CA GLN A 124 -13.59 18.84 0.84
C GLN A 124 -13.15 18.79 2.31
N ASN A 125 -13.92 18.12 3.16
CA ASN A 125 -13.66 18.00 4.58
C ASN A 125 -12.79 16.77 4.87
N THR A 126 -11.47 16.95 4.82
CA THR A 126 -10.51 15.86 5.01
C THR A 126 -10.56 15.24 6.41
N ASP A 127 -10.94 16.00 7.45
CA ASP A 127 -10.96 15.47 8.82
C ASP A 127 -12.11 14.50 9.01
N VAL A 128 -13.30 14.88 8.52
CA VAL A 128 -14.48 14.00 8.48
C VAL A 128 -14.21 12.79 7.58
N PHE A 129 -13.54 12.98 6.45
CA PHE A 129 -13.12 11.86 5.59
C PHE A 129 -12.24 10.84 6.35
N ILE A 130 -11.19 11.31 7.03
CA ILE A 130 -10.27 10.45 7.79
C ILE A 130 -11.01 9.70 8.90
N GLU A 131 -11.93 10.37 9.61
CA GLU A 131 -12.76 9.77 10.66
C GLU A 131 -13.63 8.63 10.12
N HIS A 132 -14.35 8.86 9.02
CA HIS A 132 -15.22 7.83 8.46
C HIS A 132 -14.48 6.68 7.78
N VAL A 133 -13.28 6.92 7.22
CA VAL A 133 -12.39 5.83 6.81
C VAL A 133 -11.99 4.99 8.02
N LYS A 134 -11.64 5.60 9.16
CA LYS A 134 -11.36 4.86 10.39
C LYS A 134 -12.57 4.04 10.86
N ASN A 135 -13.78 4.60 10.81
CA ASN A 135 -15.01 3.88 11.18
C ASN A 135 -15.31 2.71 10.24
N PHE A 136 -15.10 2.89 8.93
CA PHE A 136 -15.20 1.82 7.93
C PHE A 136 -14.30 0.64 8.29
N TYR A 137 -13.02 0.90 8.55
CA TYR A 137 -12.09 -0.17 8.93
C TYR A 137 -12.45 -0.78 10.29
N THR A 138 -12.96 0.01 11.24
CA THR A 138 -13.43 -0.51 12.55
C THR A 138 -14.58 -1.50 12.37
N CYS A 139 -15.48 -1.24 11.41
CA CYS A 139 -16.52 -2.18 11.04
C CYS A 139 -15.91 -3.50 10.52
N MET A 140 -14.95 -3.43 9.60
CA MET A 140 -14.23 -4.63 9.12
C MET A 140 -13.56 -5.41 10.26
N ILE A 141 -12.93 -4.73 11.22
CA ILE A 141 -12.30 -5.38 12.39
C ILE A 141 -13.31 -6.14 13.22
N HIS A 142 -14.47 -5.54 13.47
CA HIS A 142 -15.50 -6.13 14.32
C HIS A 142 -15.92 -7.51 13.78
N TYR A 143 -16.14 -7.62 12.48
CA TYR A 143 -16.57 -8.88 11.84
C TYR A 143 -15.42 -9.85 11.56
N THR A 144 -14.17 -9.37 11.54
CA THR A 144 -13.01 -10.21 11.33
C THR A 144 -12.32 -10.60 12.64
N GLU A 145 -12.70 -10.06 13.79
CA GLU A 145 -12.03 -10.27 15.08
C GLU A 145 -10.50 -10.16 14.95
N MET A 146 -10.02 -9.07 14.34
CA MET A 146 -8.59 -8.83 14.12
C MET A 146 -8.06 -7.64 14.92
N PRO A 147 -7.69 -7.83 16.21
CA PRO A 147 -7.15 -6.75 17.04
C PRO A 147 -5.88 -6.11 16.46
N ALA A 148 -5.08 -6.87 15.71
CA ALA A 148 -3.89 -6.36 15.04
C ALA A 148 -4.20 -5.21 14.08
N MET A 149 -5.41 -5.17 13.50
CA MET A 149 -5.82 -4.08 12.62
C MET A 149 -6.11 -2.78 13.38
N GLU A 150 -6.53 -2.82 14.65
CA GLU A 150 -6.93 -1.62 15.41
C GLU A 150 -5.75 -0.64 15.53
N LYS A 151 -4.59 -1.16 15.95
CA LYS A 151 -3.35 -0.38 16.05
C LYS A 151 -2.88 0.16 14.70
N ASN A 152 -3.21 -0.53 13.61
CA ASN A 152 -2.84 -0.11 12.27
C ASN A 152 -3.79 0.93 11.69
N ILE A 153 -5.08 0.92 12.06
CA ILE A 153 -6.01 2.00 11.73
C ILE A 153 -5.55 3.31 12.35
N ASP A 154 -5.15 3.31 13.62
CA ASP A 154 -4.61 4.53 14.26
C ASP A 154 -3.34 5.02 13.57
N THR A 155 -2.53 4.10 13.09
CA THR A 155 -1.30 4.41 12.34
C THR A 155 -1.63 4.99 10.95
N LEU A 156 -2.60 4.41 10.24
CA LEU A 156 -3.12 4.91 8.98
C LEU A 156 -3.69 6.32 9.15
N THR A 157 -4.56 6.53 10.13
CA THR A 157 -5.17 7.83 10.45
C THR A 157 -4.10 8.90 10.67
N LYS A 158 -3.07 8.61 11.48
CA LYS A 158 -1.94 9.54 11.70
C LYS A 158 -1.15 9.82 10.42
N LEU A 159 -0.99 8.83 9.55
CA LEU A 159 -0.31 9.02 8.27
C LEU A 159 -1.13 9.92 7.34
N LEU A 160 -2.45 9.70 7.25
CA LEU A 160 -3.36 10.55 6.47
C LEU A 160 -3.32 12.01 6.97
N GLN A 161 -3.30 12.22 8.28
CA GLN A 161 -3.13 13.54 8.88
C GLN A 161 -1.78 14.18 8.53
N LYS A 162 -0.69 13.41 8.57
CA LYS A 162 0.63 13.92 8.16
C LYS A 162 0.68 14.32 6.69
N MET A 163 0.05 13.52 5.83
CA MET A 163 -0.05 13.82 4.41
C MET A 163 -0.84 15.10 4.15
N LYS A 164 -1.99 15.26 4.83
CA LYS A 164 -2.77 16.50 4.84
C LYS A 164 -1.89 17.71 5.21
N VAL A 165 -1.14 17.63 6.31
CA VAL A 165 -0.26 18.71 6.78
C VAL A 165 0.87 19.02 5.77
N LYS A 166 1.39 18.01 5.08
CA LYS A 166 2.49 18.17 4.12
C LYS A 166 2.03 18.83 2.81
N ASN A 167 0.91 18.39 2.25
CA ASN A 167 0.32 18.95 1.02
C ASN A 167 -1.15 18.55 0.88
N GLU A 168 -2.04 19.35 1.47
CA GLU A 168 -3.49 19.08 1.52
C GLU A 168 -4.13 18.97 0.13
N LYS A 169 -3.73 19.83 -0.81
CA LYS A 169 -4.27 19.82 -2.17
C LYS A 169 -3.91 18.53 -2.91
N LEU A 170 -2.63 18.13 -2.90
CA LEU A 170 -2.20 16.88 -3.53
C LEU A 170 -2.83 15.65 -2.85
N PHE A 171 -2.91 15.68 -1.52
CA PHE A 171 -3.57 14.63 -0.75
C PHE A 171 -5.04 14.47 -1.14
N PHE A 172 -5.75 15.59 -1.34
CA PHE A 172 -7.14 15.55 -1.77
C PHE A 172 -7.28 15.08 -3.22
N ASP A 173 -6.62 15.77 -4.15
CA ASP A 173 -6.79 15.60 -5.60
C ASP A 173 -6.30 14.22 -6.09
N ALA A 174 -5.24 13.67 -5.49
CA ALA A 174 -4.60 12.45 -5.98
C ALA A 174 -4.94 11.19 -5.19
N PHE A 175 -5.35 11.32 -3.91
CA PHE A 175 -5.37 10.17 -3.00
C PHE A 175 -6.75 9.92 -2.36
N ILE A 176 -7.48 10.97 -1.95
CA ILE A 176 -8.80 10.83 -1.34
C ILE A 176 -9.83 10.24 -2.30
N MET A 177 -9.90 10.74 -3.54
CA MET A 177 -10.84 10.23 -4.55
C MET A 177 -10.61 8.75 -4.87
N ASP A 178 -9.35 8.33 -4.93
CA ASP A 178 -8.97 6.95 -5.21
C ASP A 178 -9.33 6.01 -4.05
N ILE A 179 -9.13 6.43 -2.80
CA ILE A 179 -9.62 5.68 -1.64
C ILE A 179 -11.13 5.49 -1.73
N THR A 180 -11.87 6.57 -1.94
CA THR A 180 -13.34 6.51 -1.94
C THR A 180 -13.85 5.52 -2.97
N LYS A 181 -13.28 5.54 -4.19
CA LYS A 181 -13.64 4.61 -5.25
C LYS A 181 -13.27 3.16 -4.90
N ALA A 182 -12.08 2.92 -4.38
CA ALA A 182 -11.64 1.58 -4.01
C ALA A 182 -12.48 0.99 -2.86
N LEU A 183 -12.86 1.80 -1.86
CA LEU A 183 -13.73 1.35 -0.78
C LEU A 183 -15.16 1.06 -1.27
N GLU A 184 -15.65 1.82 -2.25
CA GLU A 184 -16.95 1.55 -2.89
C GLU A 184 -16.94 0.22 -3.63
N GLU A 185 -15.97 0.00 -4.53
CA GLU A 185 -15.80 -1.27 -5.25
C GLU A 185 -15.64 -2.45 -4.27
N LEU A 186 -14.87 -2.26 -3.19
CA LEU A 186 -14.69 -3.28 -2.17
C LEU A 186 -16.02 -3.65 -1.49
N VAL A 187 -16.88 -2.69 -1.15
CA VAL A 187 -18.19 -2.98 -0.55
C VAL A 187 -19.10 -3.71 -1.51
N ASP A 188 -19.13 -3.30 -2.78
CA ASP A 188 -19.94 -3.97 -3.81
C ASP A 188 -19.57 -5.47 -3.92
N HIS A 189 -18.26 -5.78 -3.97
CA HIS A 189 -17.79 -7.16 -4.04
C HIS A 189 -17.94 -7.94 -2.72
N LEU A 190 -17.79 -7.28 -1.56
CA LEU A 190 -18.05 -7.92 -0.26
C LEU A 190 -19.53 -8.32 -0.12
N GLU A 191 -20.46 -7.47 -0.59
CA GLU A 191 -21.89 -7.77 -0.62
C GLU A 191 -22.22 -8.93 -1.57
N ALA A 192 -21.57 -8.97 -2.72
CA ALA A 192 -21.71 -10.05 -3.71
C ALA A 192 -20.98 -11.34 -3.30
N ARG A 193 -20.18 -11.32 -2.22
CA ARG A 193 -19.31 -12.41 -1.76
C ARG A 193 -18.25 -12.82 -2.80
N GLU A 194 -17.82 -11.87 -3.62
CA GLU A 194 -16.80 -12.03 -4.66
C GLU A 194 -15.41 -11.77 -4.06
N PHE A 195 -14.94 -12.68 -3.20
CA PHE A 195 -13.70 -12.47 -2.42
C PHE A 195 -12.44 -12.31 -3.29
N GLU A 196 -12.34 -13.04 -4.41
CA GLU A 196 -11.23 -12.84 -5.36
C GLU A 196 -11.21 -11.41 -5.93
N GLU A 197 -12.38 -10.83 -6.23
CA GLU A 197 -12.47 -9.45 -6.72
C GLU A 197 -12.15 -8.44 -5.62
N CYS A 198 -12.57 -8.69 -4.37
CA CYS A 198 -12.14 -7.89 -3.21
C CYS A 198 -10.61 -7.81 -3.10
N HIS A 199 -9.92 -8.94 -3.24
CA HIS A 199 -8.46 -8.99 -3.22
C HIS A 199 -7.84 -8.20 -4.39
N LEU A 200 -8.43 -8.30 -5.58
CA LEU A 200 -7.99 -7.54 -6.76
C LEU A 200 -8.18 -6.04 -6.59
N VAL A 201 -9.30 -5.58 -6.00
CA VAL A 201 -9.53 -4.16 -5.70
C VAL A 201 -8.47 -3.64 -4.73
N ILE A 202 -8.20 -4.36 -3.64
CA ILE A 202 -7.19 -3.97 -2.66
C ILE A 202 -5.80 -3.90 -3.31
N GLN A 203 -5.46 -4.87 -4.16
CA GLN A 203 -4.18 -4.89 -4.85
C GLN A 203 -4.05 -3.75 -5.87
N LYS A 204 -5.07 -3.49 -6.70
CA LYS A 204 -5.08 -2.35 -7.63
C LYS A 204 -4.96 -1.02 -6.89
N PHE A 205 -5.67 -0.88 -5.77
CA PHE A 205 -5.59 0.31 -4.94
C PHE A 205 -4.18 0.50 -4.38
N TYR A 206 -3.56 -0.58 -3.88
CA TYR A 206 -2.18 -0.57 -3.43
C TYR A 206 -1.20 -0.18 -4.54
N ASP A 207 -1.25 -0.84 -5.70
CA ASP A 207 -0.32 -0.61 -6.82
C ASP A 207 -0.48 0.80 -7.41
N LYS A 208 -1.70 1.35 -7.42
CA LYS A 208 -1.93 2.73 -7.86
C LYS A 208 -1.35 3.74 -6.85
N ASN A 209 -1.64 3.56 -5.57
CA ASN A 209 -1.29 4.55 -4.56
C ASN A 209 0.16 4.43 -4.10
N ILE A 210 0.78 3.24 -4.17
CA ILE A 210 2.22 3.10 -3.96
C ILE A 210 2.99 3.95 -4.96
N SER A 211 2.53 4.00 -6.23
CA SER A 211 3.16 4.87 -7.23
C SER A 211 2.98 6.34 -6.87
N ILE A 212 1.75 6.82 -6.66
CA ILE A 212 1.44 8.24 -6.40
C ILE A 212 2.08 8.77 -5.11
N LEU A 213 2.12 7.92 -4.07
CA LEU A 213 2.64 8.33 -2.77
C LEU A 213 4.16 8.33 -2.73
N PHE A 214 4.80 7.51 -3.58
CA PHE A 214 6.21 7.20 -3.49
C PHE A 214 7.02 7.62 -4.73
N SER A 215 6.38 8.10 -5.80
CA SER A 215 6.98 8.91 -6.87
C SER A 215 7.18 10.35 -6.45
#